data_AF-A0A820L8Z8-F1
#
_entry.id   AF-A0A820L8Z8-F1
#
_cell.length_a   1.000
_cell.length_b   1.000
_cell.length_c   1.000
_cell.angle_alpha   90.00
_cell.angle_beta   90.00
_cell.angle_gamma   90.00
#
_symmetry.space_group_name_H-M   'P 1'
#
loop_
_entity.id
_entity.type
_entity.pdbx_description
1 polymer ?
#
loop_
_entity_poly.entity_id
_entity_poly.type
_entity_poly.pdbx_seq_one_letter_code
_entity_poly.pdbx_strand_id
1 'polypeptide(L)'
;MIPLCSSQYERQYNTVRIPGKDADTIVHYSDSHHLAVYHKGRWFKLMIVHNDQMLQPCEIQIQLDEIIRDASEPAYGEEHLAALTAGERTSWAETRAKYFSAGVNRTSLETIEKAAFILILDDEEYDIGSLNMNLSTPNNA
;
A
#
# COMPACT_ATOMS: atom_id res chain seq x y z
N MET A 1 -15.02 -7.63 33.38
CA MET A 1 -14.41 -7.20 32.11
C MET A 1 -14.43 -5.68 32.09
N ILE A 2 -13.32 -5.01 31.78
CA ILE A 2 -13.24 -3.55 31.67
C ILE A 2 -13.14 -3.22 30.17
N PRO A 3 -14.01 -2.37 29.60
CA PRO A 3 -13.95 -2.05 28.19
C PRO A 3 -12.71 -1.21 27.86
N LEU A 4 -12.03 -1.55 26.75
CA LEU A 4 -10.93 -0.78 26.19
C LEU A 4 -11.45 0.23 25.15
N CYS A 5 -10.72 1.32 24.96
CA CYS A 5 -11.03 2.31 23.95
C CYS A 5 -10.88 1.73 22.53
N SER A 6 -11.88 1.94 21.66
CA SER A 6 -11.91 1.43 20.28
C SER A 6 -11.48 2.46 19.23
N SER A 7 -11.02 3.64 19.63
CA SER A 7 -10.71 4.75 18.70
C SER A 7 -9.61 4.43 17.67
N GLN A 8 -8.80 3.40 17.92
CA GLN A 8 -7.75 2.97 16.99
C GLN A 8 -8.33 2.27 15.75
N TYR A 9 -9.45 1.55 15.90
CA TYR A 9 -10.06 0.80 14.79
C TYR A 9 -10.61 1.73 13.71
N GLU A 10 -11.03 2.94 14.07
CA GLU A 10 -11.49 3.96 13.11
C GLU A 10 -10.39 4.36 12.11
N ARG A 11 -9.12 4.26 12.50
CA ARG A 11 -7.97 4.72 11.70
C ARG A 11 -7.18 3.60 11.05
N GLN A 12 -7.67 2.36 11.10
CA GLN A 12 -6.98 1.22 10.51
C GLN A 12 -7.01 1.26 8.97
N TYR A 13 -8.08 1.80 8.39
CA TYR A 13 -8.27 1.95 6.95
C TYR A 13 -8.35 3.43 6.56
N ASN A 14 -8.27 3.69 5.25
CA ASN A 14 -8.40 5.03 4.65
C ASN A 14 -7.46 6.08 5.27
N THR A 15 -6.33 5.65 5.85
CA THR A 15 -5.46 6.51 6.63
C THR A 15 -4.07 6.49 6.04
N VAL A 16 -3.51 7.67 5.81
CA VAL A 16 -2.16 7.84 5.26
C VAL A 16 -1.36 8.84 6.08
N ARG A 17 -0.05 8.64 6.11
CA ARG A 17 0.90 9.58 6.69
C ARG A 17 1.55 10.41 5.58
N ILE A 18 1.14 11.67 5.46
CA ILE A 18 1.70 12.60 4.50
C ILE A 18 3.01 13.17 5.07
N PRO A 19 4.14 13.08 4.34
CA PRO A 19 5.41 13.64 4.79
C PRO A 19 5.35 15.16 4.81
N GLY A 20 5.90 15.78 5.85
CA GLY A 20 6.12 17.23 5.93
C GLY A 20 7.59 17.56 6.13
N LYS A 21 7.98 18.80 5.83
CA LYS A 21 9.38 19.23 6.00
C LYS A 21 9.83 19.20 7.47
N ASP A 22 8.95 19.67 8.35
CA ASP A 22 9.24 19.72 9.79
C ASP A 22 8.51 18.61 10.56
N ALA A 23 7.27 18.30 10.17
CA ALA A 23 6.43 17.31 10.81
C ALA A 23 5.45 16.65 9.84
N ASP A 24 5.26 15.35 9.99
CA ASP A 24 4.31 14.59 9.19
C ASP A 24 2.88 14.75 9.69
N THR A 25 1.93 14.58 8.79
CA THR A 25 0.50 14.66 9.11
C THR A 25 -0.17 13.32 8.84
N ILE A 26 -0.93 12.82 9.83
CA ILE A 26 -1.82 11.68 9.63
C ILE A 26 -3.15 12.22 9.11
N VAL A 27 -3.52 11.79 7.91
CA VAL A 27 -4.79 12.14 7.26
C VAL A 27 -5.65 10.89 7.21
N HIS A 28 -6.89 11.03 7.69
CA HIS A 28 -7.92 10.01 7.59
C HIS A 28 -8.96 10.47 6.57
N TYR A 29 -9.18 9.68 5.54
CA TYR A 29 -10.19 9.91 4.52
C TYR A 29 -11.46 9.11 4.87
N SER A 30 -12.63 9.67 4.60
CA SER A 30 -13.88 8.92 4.65
C SER A 30 -14.14 8.22 3.31
N ASP A 31 -14.80 7.07 3.35
CA ASP A 31 -15.47 6.46 2.20
C ASP A 31 -14.57 6.17 0.98
N SER A 32 -13.52 5.37 1.19
CA SER A 32 -12.74 4.84 0.05
C SER A 32 -13.48 3.67 -0.62
N HIS A 33 -13.56 3.73 -1.95
CA HIS A 33 -14.21 2.72 -2.79
C HIS A 33 -13.24 1.90 -3.62
N HIS A 34 -11.93 2.02 -3.36
CA HIS A 34 -10.89 1.33 -4.11
C HIS A 34 -9.70 0.93 -3.24
N LEU A 35 -8.94 -0.03 -3.74
CA LEU A 35 -7.63 -0.42 -3.25
C LEU A 35 -6.56 0.12 -4.21
N ALA A 36 -5.38 0.39 -3.67
CA ALA A 36 -4.17 0.56 -4.45
C ALA A 36 -3.43 -0.78 -4.45
N VAL A 37 -3.25 -1.37 -5.63
CA VAL A 37 -2.54 -2.64 -5.79
C VAL A 37 -1.17 -2.36 -6.36
N TYR A 38 -0.12 -2.90 -5.73
CA TYR A 38 1.25 -2.84 -6.23
C TYR A 38 1.67 -4.22 -6.72
N HIS A 39 2.06 -4.31 -7.99
CA HIS A 39 2.53 -5.55 -8.61
C HIS A 39 3.62 -5.23 -9.64
N LYS A 40 4.75 -5.96 -9.60
CA LYS A 40 5.87 -5.85 -10.54
C LYS A 40 6.30 -4.41 -10.88
N GLY A 41 6.47 -3.58 -9.84
CA GLY A 41 6.93 -2.21 -10.02
C GLY A 41 5.86 -1.21 -10.46
N ARG A 42 4.57 -1.59 -10.47
CA ARG A 42 3.48 -0.77 -11.02
C ARG A 42 2.33 -0.63 -10.05
N TRP A 43 1.63 0.49 -10.15
CA TRP A 43 0.46 0.81 -9.34
C TRP A 43 -0.83 0.64 -10.14
N PHE A 44 -1.78 -0.08 -9.57
CA PHE A 44 -3.11 -0.29 -10.13
C PHE A 44 -4.18 0.18 -9.15
N LYS A 45 -5.31 0.63 -9.69
CA LYS A 45 -6.50 0.98 -8.92
C LYS A 45 -7.53 -0.14 -9.08
N LEU A 46 -7.86 -0.82 -7.99
CA LEU A 46 -8.88 -1.87 -7.96
C LEU A 46 -10.14 -1.34 -7.28
N MET A 47 -11.29 -1.36 -7.96
CA MET A 47 -12.55 -0.93 -7.36
C MET A 47 -13.12 -2.03 -6.47
N ILE A 48 -13.62 -1.66 -5.29
CA ILE A 48 -14.29 -2.60 -4.34
C ILE A 48 -15.77 -2.29 -4.15
N VAL A 49 -16.24 -1.14 -4.64
CA VAL A 49 -17.66 -0.74 -4.62
C VAL A 49 -18.07 -0.31 -6.01
N HIS A 50 -19.24 -0.76 -6.44
CA HIS A 50 -19.91 -0.35 -7.68
C HIS A 50 -21.40 -0.09 -7.40
N ASN A 51 -21.91 1.09 -7.80
CA ASN A 51 -23.29 1.52 -7.53
C ASN A 51 -23.71 1.38 -6.05
N ASP A 52 -22.84 1.84 -5.14
CA ASP A 52 -23.04 1.76 -3.68
C ASP A 52 -23.17 0.32 -3.12
N GLN A 53 -22.78 -0.69 -3.90
CA GLN A 53 -22.74 -2.09 -3.49
C GLN A 53 -21.32 -2.61 -3.49
N MET A 54 -20.97 -3.36 -2.44
CA MET A 54 -19.68 -4.03 -2.36
C MET A 54 -19.61 -5.15 -3.39
N LEU A 55 -18.50 -5.22 -4.12
CA LEU A 55 -18.26 -6.28 -5.08
C LEU A 55 -18.17 -7.64 -4.39
N GLN A 56 -18.65 -8.67 -5.07
CA GLN A 56 -18.51 -10.05 -4.63
C GLN A 56 -17.06 -10.51 -4.76
N PRO A 57 -16.64 -11.52 -3.97
CA PRO A 57 -15.28 -12.06 -4.05
C PRO A 57 -14.85 -12.48 -5.47
N CYS A 58 -15.77 -13.04 -6.26
CA CYS A 58 -15.49 -13.42 -7.65
C CYS A 58 -15.20 -12.22 -8.56
N GLU A 59 -15.86 -11.08 -8.36
CA GLU A 59 -15.65 -9.85 -9.14
C GLU A 59 -14.32 -9.20 -8.79
N ILE A 60 -13.94 -9.22 -7.51
CA ILE A 60 -12.61 -8.78 -7.05
C ILE A 60 -11.53 -9.70 -7.61
N GLN A 61 -11.76 -11.03 -7.59
CA GLN A 61 -10.83 -12.01 -8.14
C GLN A 61 -10.57 -11.79 -9.64
N ILE A 62 -11.61 -11.49 -10.43
CA ILE A 62 -11.43 -11.20 -11.87
C ILE A 62 -10.51 -9.98 -12.07
N GLN A 63 -10.70 -8.90 -11.31
CA GLN A 63 -9.83 -7.72 -11.38
C GLN A 63 -8.38 -8.03 -10.95
N LEU A 64 -8.19 -8.85 -9.92
CA LEU A 64 -6.86 -9.28 -9.48
C LEU A 64 -6.18 -10.15 -10.54
N ASP A 65 -6.91 -11.08 -11.13
CA ASP A 65 -6.43 -11.92 -12.24
C ASP A 65 -5.98 -11.07 -13.44
N GLU A 66 -6.72 -10.00 -13.76
CA GLU A 66 -6.35 -9.05 -14.81
C GLU A 66 -5.03 -8.34 -14.48
N ILE A 67 -4.86 -7.88 -13.24
CA ILE A 67 -3.61 -7.24 -12.77
C ILE A 67 -2.42 -8.22 -12.84
N ILE A 68 -2.62 -9.47 -12.42
CA ILE A 68 -1.56 -10.50 -12.43
C ILE A 68 -1.18 -10.89 -13.86
N ARG A 69 -2.15 -10.92 -14.78
CA ARG A 69 -1.92 -11.26 -16.20
C ARG A 69 -1.42 -10.06 -17.02
N ASP A 70 -1.46 -8.85 -16.50
CA ASP A 70 -0.95 -7.67 -17.17
C ASP A 70 0.57 -7.79 -17.35
N ALA A 71 0.99 -7.92 -18.61
CA ALA A 71 2.39 -8.09 -19.01
C ALA A 71 3.04 -6.76 -19.43
N SER A 72 2.43 -5.61 -19.14
CA SER A 72 3.04 -4.33 -19.47
C SER A 72 4.11 -3.93 -18.44
N GLU A 73 5.22 -3.44 -18.97
CA GLU A 73 6.39 -3.06 -18.20
C GLU A 73 6.19 -1.70 -17.51
N PRO A 74 6.81 -1.47 -16.33
CA PRO A 74 6.80 -0.18 -15.67
C PRO A 74 7.38 0.92 -16.56
N ALA A 75 6.85 2.13 -16.44
CA ALA A 75 7.52 3.28 -17.04
C ALA A 75 8.90 3.47 -16.41
N TYR A 76 9.80 4.19 -17.10
CA TYR A 76 11.17 4.39 -16.62
C TYR A 76 11.21 4.94 -15.18
N GLY A 77 11.72 4.14 -14.25
CA GLY A 77 11.84 4.47 -12.83
C GLY A 77 10.56 4.33 -12.00
N GLU A 78 9.42 3.91 -12.59
CA GLU A 78 8.16 3.68 -11.88
C GLU A 78 8.31 2.63 -10.77
N GLU A 79 9.05 1.56 -11.08
CA GLU A 79 9.37 0.45 -10.19
C GLU A 79 10.09 0.86 -8.89
N HIS A 80 10.69 2.05 -8.84
CA HIS A 80 11.38 2.56 -7.67
C HIS A 80 10.60 3.66 -6.93
N LEU A 81 9.44 4.10 -7.44
CA LEU A 81 8.68 5.19 -6.83
C LEU A 81 8.20 4.86 -5.43
N ALA A 82 7.77 3.61 -5.20
CA ALA A 82 7.31 3.17 -3.89
C ALA A 82 8.44 3.24 -2.84
N ALA A 83 9.69 2.99 -3.23
CA ALA A 83 10.84 3.01 -2.34
C ALA A 83 11.12 4.40 -1.75
N LEU A 84 10.68 5.49 -2.41
CA LEU A 84 10.80 6.85 -1.88
C LEU A 84 10.08 7.00 -0.53
N THR A 85 9.02 6.21 -0.29
CA THR A 85 8.28 6.24 0.98
C THR A 85 9.06 5.68 2.16
N ALA A 86 10.07 4.84 1.89
CA ALA A 86 11.00 4.28 2.88
C ALA A 86 12.23 5.17 3.13
N GLY A 87 12.41 6.24 2.34
CA GLY A 87 13.51 7.19 2.50
C GLY A 87 13.37 8.13 3.70
N GLU A 88 14.34 9.04 3.82
CA GLU A 88 14.31 10.10 4.83
C GLU A 88 13.11 11.03 4.63
N ARG A 89 12.46 11.45 5.73
CA ARG A 89 11.14 12.10 5.70
C ARG A 89 11.16 13.47 5.04
N THR A 90 12.18 14.27 5.30
CA THR A 90 12.37 15.61 4.72
C THR A 90 12.60 15.51 3.22
N SER A 91 13.49 14.61 2.80
CA SER A 91 13.80 14.30 1.40
C SER A 91 12.56 13.81 0.66
N TRP A 92 11.75 12.94 1.28
CA TRP A 92 10.48 12.52 0.70
C TRP A 92 9.47 13.68 0.60
N ALA A 93 9.35 14.53 1.62
CA ALA A 93 8.49 15.71 1.58
C ALA A 93 8.87 16.67 0.44
N GLU A 94 10.16 16.93 0.25
CA GLU A 94 10.67 17.79 -0.83
C GLU A 94 10.46 17.19 -2.21
N THR A 95 10.74 15.88 -2.36
CA THR A 95 10.52 15.14 -3.60
C THR A 95 9.03 15.12 -3.97
N ARG A 96 8.15 14.86 -2.98
CA ARG A 96 6.69 14.91 -3.15
C ARG A 96 6.23 16.28 -3.62
N ALA A 97 6.70 17.36 -2.99
CA ALA A 97 6.34 18.72 -3.37
C ALA A 97 6.83 19.08 -4.80
N LYS A 98 8.02 18.60 -5.19
CA LYS A 98 8.63 18.92 -6.48
C LYS A 98 8.03 18.14 -7.65
N TYR A 99 7.76 16.84 -7.47
CA TYR A 99 7.40 15.94 -8.58
C TYR A 99 5.96 15.44 -8.56
N PHE A 100 5.23 15.62 -7.45
CA PHE A 100 3.85 15.13 -7.27
C PHE A 100 2.85 16.25 -6.98
N SER A 101 3.21 17.51 -7.27
CA SER A 101 2.33 18.67 -7.06
C SER A 101 1.38 18.98 -8.22
N ALA A 102 1.56 18.37 -9.39
CA ALA A 102 0.73 18.61 -10.56
C ALA A 102 0.63 17.38 -11.49
N GLY A 103 -0.32 17.45 -12.43
CA GLY A 103 -0.46 16.49 -13.52
C GLY A 103 -0.85 15.08 -13.07
N VAL A 104 -0.43 14.09 -13.86
CA VAL A 104 -0.74 12.67 -13.63
C VAL A 104 -0.17 12.20 -12.30
N ASN A 105 1.06 12.59 -11.95
CA ASN A 105 1.71 12.20 -10.71
C ASN A 105 0.91 12.59 -9.47
N ARG A 106 0.35 13.80 -9.45
CA ARG A 106 -0.52 14.24 -8.34
C ARG A 106 -1.75 13.36 -8.24
N THR A 107 -2.46 13.14 -9.34
CA THR A 107 -3.68 12.32 -9.36
C THR A 107 -3.40 10.87 -8.98
N SER A 108 -2.30 10.28 -9.44
CA SER A 108 -1.87 8.93 -9.09
C SER A 108 -1.55 8.81 -7.60
N LEU A 109 -0.77 9.76 -7.05
CA LEU A 109 -0.44 9.77 -5.63
C LEU A 109 -1.68 9.98 -4.75
N GLU A 110 -2.57 10.91 -5.13
CA GLU A 110 -3.85 11.10 -4.43
C GLU A 110 -4.72 9.84 -4.47
N THR A 111 -4.68 9.07 -5.56
CA THR A 111 -5.39 7.80 -5.67
C THR A 111 -4.84 6.75 -4.70
N ILE A 112 -3.51 6.67 -4.56
CA ILE A 112 -2.86 5.78 -3.59
C ILE A 112 -3.18 6.22 -2.15
N GLU A 113 -3.05 7.52 -1.86
CA GLU A 113 -3.28 8.09 -0.53
C GLU A 113 -4.73 7.94 -0.05
N LYS A 114 -5.70 7.93 -0.98
CA LYS A 114 -7.14 7.77 -0.68
C LYS A 114 -7.62 6.31 -0.75
N ALA A 115 -6.75 5.34 -1.02
CA ALA A 115 -7.15 3.93 -1.05
C ALA A 115 -7.55 3.43 0.35
N ALA A 116 -8.41 2.41 0.42
CA ALA A 116 -8.81 1.84 1.70
C ALA A 116 -7.64 1.19 2.42
N PHE A 117 -6.82 0.46 1.66
CA PHE A 117 -5.50 -0.03 2.04
C PHE A 117 -4.71 -0.36 0.77
N ILE A 118 -3.43 -0.69 0.94
CA ILE A 118 -2.54 -1.11 -0.14
C ILE A 118 -2.43 -2.64 -0.15
N LEU A 119 -2.63 -3.25 -1.31
CA LEU A 119 -2.41 -4.68 -1.54
C LEU A 119 -1.12 -4.86 -2.34
N ILE A 120 -0.18 -5.66 -1.83
CA ILE A 120 1.07 -5.98 -2.53
C ILE A 120 0.96 -7.41 -3.05
N LEU A 121 1.10 -7.58 -4.36
CA LEU A 121 1.16 -8.88 -5.02
C LEU A 121 2.63 -9.15 -5.36
N ASP A 122 3.31 -9.81 -4.42
CA ASP A 122 4.72 -10.17 -4.55
C ASP A 122 4.87 -11.50 -5.31
N ASP A 123 5.95 -11.63 -6.08
CA ASP A 123 6.26 -12.86 -6.82
C ASP A 123 7.21 -13.78 -6.04
N GLU A 124 7.87 -13.25 -4.99
CA GLU A 124 8.80 -14.00 -4.18
C GLU A 124 8.08 -14.88 -3.14
N GLU A 125 8.40 -16.17 -3.13
CA GLU A 125 7.99 -17.05 -2.04
C GLU A 125 8.83 -16.75 -0.78
N TYR A 126 8.16 -16.33 0.29
CA TYR A 126 8.79 -16.19 1.59
C TYR A 126 8.85 -17.54 2.30
N ASP A 127 10.04 -18.17 2.34
CA ASP A 127 10.26 -19.36 3.16
C ASP A 127 10.40 -19.00 4.66
N ILE A 128 9.29 -19.12 5.38
CA ILE A 128 9.20 -18.90 6.84
C ILE A 128 10.00 -19.97 7.62
N GLY A 129 10.37 -21.10 6.99
CA GLY A 129 11.08 -22.21 7.63
C GLY A 129 12.55 -21.92 7.97
N SER A 130 13.20 -21.00 7.25
CA SER A 130 14.63 -20.69 7.40
C SER A 130 14.97 -19.86 8.65
N LEU A 131 13.98 -19.19 9.26
CA LEU A 131 14.15 -18.40 10.50
C LEU A 131 14.26 -19.27 11.78
N ASN A 132 13.94 -20.57 11.70
CA ASN A 132 13.95 -21.48 12.86
C ASN A 132 15.24 -22.32 13.00
N MET A 133 16.23 -22.20 12.11
CA MET A 133 17.48 -22.97 12.22
C MET A 133 18.55 -22.37 13.16
N ASN A 134 18.31 -21.20 13.75
CA ASN A 134 19.25 -20.58 14.71
C ASN A 134 18.95 -20.88 16.19
N LEU A 135 17.94 -21.69 16.50
CA LEU A 135 17.75 -22.27 17.83
C LEU A 135 18.37 -23.67 17.85
N SER A 136 19.69 -23.73 17.68
CA SER A 136 20.47 -24.95 17.87
C SER A 136 20.26 -25.48 19.28
N THR A 137 19.78 -26.71 19.36
CA THR A 137 19.71 -27.58 20.53
C THR A 137 20.96 -27.47 21.42
N PRO A 138 20.86 -27.27 22.75
CA PRO A 138 21.99 -27.50 23.62
C PRO A 138 22.31 -28.99 23.62
N ASN A 139 23.57 -29.28 23.33
CA ASN A 139 24.20 -30.59 23.30
C ASN A 139 23.74 -31.51 24.44
N ASN A 140 23.28 -32.72 24.09
CA ASN A 140 23.29 -33.85 25.01
C ASN A 140 24.75 -34.16 25.37
N ALA A 141 25.10 -33.97 26.63
CA ALA A 141 26.24 -34.59 27.31
C ALA A 141 25.69 -35.55 28.38
#